data_AF-U2V4G8-F1
#
_entry.id   AF-U2V4G8-F1
#
_cell.length_a   1.000
_cell.length_b   1.000
_cell.length_c   1.000
_cell.angle_alpha   90.00
_cell.angle_beta   90.00
_cell.angle_gamma   90.00
#
_symmetry.space_group_name_H-M   'P 1'
#
loop_
_entity.id
_entity.type
_entity.pdbx_description
1 polymer ?
#
loop_
_entity_poly.entity_id
_entity_poly.type
_entity_poly.pdbx_seq_one_letter_code
_entity_poly.pdbx_strand_id
1 'polypeptide(L)'
;TEGSSDNLEGRTIGTKPLNKYIEKAENKSQNENVKERVKASDIAVMTLDLTEGLLKLGENGQSFEDKYAGKSYFPYVTPYSQSNTGFTPAPEANDRVALYFPNGNETHAIVLGAVNNNGNGRFTDVANRNYHVGDSDFNMVLATNSLSTSAANSISQTANSISESADSISESAGNITNNSKDYSEIVDGTKSVVARKINQISTIETNISSTGDTSISSQGVSKVSGNKNVQINKG
;
A
#
# COMPACT_ATOMS: atom_id res chain seq x y z
N THR A 1 -0.02 34.50 -11.76
CA THR A 1 0.16 34.21 -13.20
C THR A 1 1.54 33.64 -13.39
N GLU A 2 1.72 32.84 -14.44
CA GLU A 2 2.81 31.87 -14.69
C GLU A 2 4.25 32.37 -14.42
N GLY A 3 5.08 31.47 -13.86
CA GLY A 3 6.53 31.57 -13.88
C GLY A 3 7.09 30.52 -14.83
N SER A 4 7.71 30.95 -15.94
CA SER A 4 8.14 30.09 -17.03
C SER A 4 9.24 29.09 -16.62
N SER A 5 9.16 27.88 -17.15
CA SER A 5 10.19 26.85 -17.03
C SER A 5 11.19 26.96 -18.19
N ASP A 6 12.36 27.55 -17.96
CA ASP A 6 13.57 27.28 -18.76
C ASP A 6 14.83 27.77 -18.04
N ASN A 7 15.60 26.82 -17.49
CA ASN A 7 16.81 27.09 -16.68
C ASN A 7 18.08 26.40 -17.23
N LEU A 8 18.08 25.98 -18.50
CA LEU A 8 19.18 25.19 -19.09
C LEU A 8 19.87 25.79 -20.32
N GLU A 9 19.31 26.83 -20.95
CA GLU A 9 19.99 27.50 -22.07
C GLU A 9 20.87 28.67 -21.58
N GLY A 10 22.19 28.56 -21.78
CA GLY A 10 23.11 29.70 -21.59
C GLY A 10 24.44 29.42 -20.87
N ARG A 11 24.67 28.22 -20.30
CA ARG A 11 25.99 27.87 -19.75
C ARG A 11 26.85 27.17 -20.79
N THR A 12 27.85 27.89 -21.30
CA THR A 12 28.93 27.31 -22.09
C THR A 12 29.56 26.14 -21.33
N ILE A 13 29.69 25.00 -22.01
CA ILE A 13 30.28 23.79 -21.43
C ILE A 13 31.74 24.08 -21.09
N GLY A 14 32.02 24.24 -19.80
CA GLY A 14 33.39 24.30 -19.30
C GLY A 14 34.12 23.02 -19.72
N THR A 15 35.36 23.17 -20.20
CA THR A 15 36.20 22.07 -20.71
C THR A 15 36.13 20.84 -19.80
N LYS A 16 35.75 19.69 -20.38
CA LYS A 16 35.71 18.40 -19.67
C LYS A 16 37.03 18.19 -18.90
N PRO A 17 36.99 17.84 -17.60
CA PRO A 17 38.21 17.49 -16.89
C PRO A 17 38.83 16.26 -17.54
N LEU A 18 40.09 16.39 -17.96
CA LEU A 18 40.85 15.30 -18.56
C LEU A 18 41.38 14.41 -17.43
N ASN A 19 40.90 13.16 -17.35
CA ASN A 19 41.31 12.23 -16.31
C ASN A 19 42.82 11.99 -16.36
N LYS A 20 43.52 12.45 -15.31
CA LYS A 20 44.98 12.40 -15.21
C LYS A 20 45.38 11.47 -14.07
N TYR A 21 45.51 10.19 -14.38
CA TYR A 21 46.25 9.26 -13.54
C TYR A 21 47.69 9.76 -13.39
N ILE A 22 48.18 9.84 -12.15
CA ILE A 22 49.60 10.03 -11.86
C ILE A 22 50.11 8.75 -11.22
N GLU A 23 50.75 7.90 -12.03
CA GLU A 23 51.65 6.89 -11.49
C GLU A 23 52.94 7.55 -10.98
N LYS A 24 53.43 7.04 -9.83
CA LYS A 24 54.83 7.14 -9.43
C LYS A 24 55.26 5.84 -8.76
N ALA A 25 56.02 5.03 -9.48
CA ALA A 25 57.08 4.19 -8.93
C ALA A 25 58.42 4.96 -9.06
N GLU A 26 59.49 4.70 -8.32
CA GLU A 26 59.73 3.81 -7.16
C GLU A 26 59.97 4.68 -5.88
N ASN A 27 60.65 4.34 -4.76
CA ASN A 27 61.44 3.15 -4.35
C ASN A 27 61.51 2.99 -2.81
N LYS A 28 62.15 1.88 -2.40
CA LYS A 28 62.62 1.43 -1.06
C LYS A 28 62.77 2.54 0.01
N SER A 29 62.23 2.36 1.22
CA SER A 29 62.64 1.26 2.13
C SER A 29 61.73 1.11 3.36
N GLN A 30 61.97 0.02 4.11
CA GLN A 30 61.53 -0.26 5.50
C GLN A 30 60.20 -1.03 5.69
N ASN A 31 60.40 -2.31 6.04
CA ASN A 31 59.68 -3.18 6.98
C ASN A 31 58.16 -3.40 6.97
N GLU A 32 57.86 -4.70 6.89
CA GLU A 32 56.92 -5.47 7.72
C GLU A 32 55.40 -5.24 7.58
N ASN A 33 54.68 -6.37 7.45
CA ASN A 33 53.35 -6.66 7.99
C ASN A 33 52.30 -5.52 7.90
N VAL A 34 51.22 -5.63 7.13
CA VAL A 34 50.19 -6.68 7.24
C VAL A 34 49.38 -6.72 5.93
N LYS A 35 48.84 -7.88 5.54
CA LYS A 35 47.73 -7.94 4.56
C LYS A 35 46.45 -7.41 5.22
N GLU A 36 46.34 -6.10 5.37
CA GLU A 36 45.24 -5.49 6.10
C GLU A 36 43.96 -5.58 5.26
N ARG A 37 43.00 -6.38 5.76
CA ARG A 37 41.61 -6.26 5.33
C ARG A 37 41.17 -4.85 5.65
N VAL A 38 41.04 -3.99 4.64
CA VAL A 38 40.47 -2.66 4.81
C VAL A 38 38.98 -2.79 5.16
N LYS A 39 38.71 -2.99 6.46
CA LYS A 39 37.50 -2.45 7.08
C LYS A 39 37.62 -0.94 6.96
N ALA A 40 36.94 -0.36 5.98
CA ALA A 40 36.96 1.08 5.74
C ALA A 40 36.13 1.81 6.80
N SER A 41 36.59 1.81 8.07
CA SER A 41 35.90 2.36 9.25
C SER A 41 34.49 1.77 9.50
N ASP A 42 33.80 2.21 10.56
CA ASP A 42 32.42 1.82 10.90
C ASP A 42 31.37 2.52 10.01
N ILE A 43 31.67 2.69 8.71
CA ILE A 43 30.76 3.27 7.72
C ILE A 43 30.33 2.21 6.70
N ALA A 44 29.05 2.23 6.34
CA ALA A 44 28.51 1.32 5.34
C ALA A 44 28.88 1.80 3.92
N VAL A 45 29.41 0.90 3.10
CA VAL A 45 29.88 1.18 1.73
C VAL A 45 29.29 0.18 0.74
N MET A 46 29.12 0.61 -0.50
CA MET A 46 28.58 -0.19 -1.61
C MET A 46 29.62 -0.34 -2.72
N THR A 47 29.69 -1.53 -3.33
CA THR A 47 30.46 -1.77 -4.56
C THR A 47 29.58 -1.53 -5.78
N LEU A 48 30.03 -0.70 -6.73
CA LEU A 48 29.31 -0.43 -7.99
C LEU A 48 30.12 -0.87 -9.22
N ASP A 49 29.39 -1.42 -10.20
CA ASP A 49 29.85 -1.55 -11.59
C ASP A 49 29.44 -0.31 -12.39
N LEU A 50 30.43 0.36 -12.97
CA LEU A 50 30.27 1.62 -13.69
C LEU A 50 30.33 1.44 -15.22
N THR A 51 30.46 0.21 -15.72
CA THR A 51 30.70 -0.09 -17.14
C THR A 51 29.64 0.55 -18.06
N GLU A 52 28.35 0.38 -17.77
CA GLU A 52 27.25 0.97 -18.57
C GLU A 52 27.25 2.51 -18.53
N GLY A 53 27.66 3.11 -17.40
CA GLY A 53 27.69 4.56 -17.20
C GLY A 53 28.86 5.22 -17.93
N LEU A 54 30.06 4.64 -17.81
CA LEU A 54 31.27 5.14 -18.44
C LEU A 54 31.20 5.05 -19.98
N LEU A 55 30.59 3.99 -20.52
CA LEU A 55 30.33 3.84 -21.96
C LEU A 55 29.48 4.98 -22.54
N LYS A 56 28.61 5.62 -21.74
CA LYS A 56 27.78 6.76 -22.18
C LYS A 56 28.47 8.12 -22.06
N LEU A 57 29.57 8.20 -21.30
CA LEU A 57 30.32 9.45 -21.05
C LEU A 57 31.54 9.60 -21.97
N GLY A 58 32.08 8.50 -22.48
CA GLY A 58 33.24 8.49 -23.37
C GLY A 58 32.91 8.90 -24.81
N GLU A 59 33.40 10.06 -25.25
CA GLU A 59 33.53 10.34 -26.68
C GLU A 59 34.54 9.35 -27.29
N ASN A 60 34.11 8.66 -28.36
CA ASN A 60 34.90 7.66 -29.10
C ASN A 60 35.29 6.37 -28.36
N GLY A 61 34.57 6.00 -27.28
CA GLY A 61 34.63 4.64 -26.73
C GLY A 61 35.98 4.19 -26.17
N GLN A 62 36.89 5.12 -25.85
CA GLN A 62 38.13 4.80 -25.14
C GLN A 62 37.85 4.50 -23.67
N SER A 63 37.57 3.23 -23.37
CA SER A 63 37.68 2.70 -22.01
C SER A 63 39.16 2.68 -21.62
N PHE A 64 39.54 3.49 -20.63
CA PHE A 64 40.80 3.30 -19.92
C PHE A 64 40.77 1.94 -19.18
N GLU A 65 41.94 1.36 -18.95
CA GLU A 65 42.04 0.05 -18.29
C GLU A 65 41.49 0.16 -16.86
N ASP A 66 40.39 -0.53 -16.57
CA ASP A 66 39.75 -0.47 -15.25
C ASP A 66 40.56 -1.26 -14.23
N LYS A 67 41.46 -0.55 -13.56
CA LYS A 67 42.30 -1.01 -12.46
C LYS A 67 41.53 -1.69 -11.31
N TYR A 68 40.24 -1.43 -11.18
CA TYR A 68 39.36 -1.98 -10.14
C TYR A 68 38.39 -3.04 -10.69
N ALA A 69 38.49 -3.43 -11.97
CA ALA A 69 37.68 -4.45 -12.62
C ALA A 69 36.16 -4.27 -12.39
N GLY A 70 35.67 -3.04 -12.54
CA GLY A 70 34.27 -2.66 -12.39
C GLY A 70 33.80 -2.60 -10.94
N LYS A 71 34.69 -2.37 -9.96
CA LYS A 71 34.35 -2.46 -8.52
C LYS A 71 34.99 -1.36 -7.67
N SER A 72 34.35 -0.19 -7.65
CA SER A 72 34.68 0.90 -6.73
C SER A 72 33.78 0.90 -5.50
N TYR A 73 34.35 1.25 -4.34
CA TYR A 73 33.63 1.37 -3.07
C TYR A 73 33.22 2.82 -2.81
N PHE A 74 31.92 3.06 -2.63
CA PHE A 74 31.37 4.38 -2.33
C PHE A 74 30.50 4.36 -1.07
N PRO A 75 30.58 5.37 -0.19
CA PRO A 75 29.59 5.58 0.86
C PRO A 75 28.23 5.95 0.25
N TYR A 76 27.14 5.70 0.99
CA TYR A 76 25.79 6.10 0.58
C TYR A 76 25.12 7.01 1.62
N VAL A 77 24.19 7.84 1.17
CA VAL A 77 23.43 8.76 2.02
C VAL A 77 22.41 7.98 2.85
N THR A 78 22.43 8.19 4.17
CA THR A 78 21.44 7.67 5.12
C THR A 78 20.79 8.82 5.89
N PRO A 79 19.45 8.91 5.95
CA PRO A 79 18.80 9.84 6.87
C PRO A 79 19.15 9.50 8.33
N TYR A 80 19.65 10.50 9.07
CA TYR A 80 20.01 10.41 10.50
C TYR A 80 21.21 9.49 10.83
N SER A 81 22.38 9.76 10.24
CA SER A 81 23.59 8.92 10.38
C SER A 81 24.35 8.98 11.72
N GLN A 82 24.02 9.91 12.64
CA GLN A 82 24.92 10.25 13.75
C GLN A 82 24.97 9.23 14.90
N SER A 83 23.89 8.50 15.18
CA SER A 83 23.68 7.79 16.46
C SER A 83 23.45 6.27 16.33
N ASN A 84 23.79 5.67 15.18
CA ASN A 84 23.43 4.28 14.81
C ASN A 84 21.93 3.95 14.81
N THR A 85 21.06 4.95 15.02
CA THR A 85 19.59 4.86 14.96
C THR A 85 19.04 5.42 13.64
N GLY A 86 19.87 5.43 12.59
CA GLY A 86 19.53 6.02 11.30
C GLY A 86 18.53 5.18 10.52
N PHE A 87 17.82 5.82 9.59
CA PHE A 87 17.12 5.10 8.55
C PHE A 87 18.16 4.68 7.52
N THR A 88 18.47 3.39 7.46
CA THR A 88 19.60 2.84 6.70
C THR A 88 19.19 1.91 5.54
N PRO A 89 18.21 2.25 4.67
CA PRO A 89 17.96 1.47 3.47
C PRO A 89 19.16 1.60 2.53
N ALA A 90 19.85 0.48 2.29
CA ALA A 90 20.83 0.38 1.22
C ALA A 90 20.12 -0.04 -0.09
N PRO A 91 20.54 0.46 -1.27
CA PRO A 91 20.11 -0.11 -2.54
C PRO A 91 20.40 -1.62 -2.62
N GLU A 92 19.60 -2.34 -3.38
CA GLU A 92 19.76 -3.78 -3.56
C GLU A 92 20.86 -4.12 -4.58
N ALA A 93 21.27 -5.39 -4.63
CA ALA A 93 22.19 -5.84 -5.67
C ALA A 93 21.55 -5.70 -7.06
N ASN A 94 22.25 -5.06 -7.99
CA ASN A 94 21.80 -4.67 -9.33
C ASN A 94 20.81 -3.49 -9.38
N ASP A 95 20.58 -2.76 -8.27
CA ASP A 95 19.89 -1.46 -8.36
C ASP A 95 20.70 -0.48 -9.21
N ARG A 96 20.00 0.29 -10.04
CA ARG A 96 20.56 1.50 -10.63
C ARG A 96 20.62 2.56 -9.56
N VAL A 97 21.77 3.22 -9.39
CA VAL A 97 21.97 4.23 -8.34
C VAL A 97 22.38 5.58 -8.92
N ALA A 98 22.03 6.66 -8.21
CA ALA A 98 22.51 8.00 -8.51
C ALA A 98 23.84 8.24 -7.78
N LEU A 99 24.92 8.46 -8.53
CA LEU A 99 26.26 8.74 -8.00
C LEU A 99 26.57 10.24 -8.13
N TYR A 100 26.99 10.86 -7.02
CA TYR A 100 27.42 12.26 -6.97
C TYR A 100 28.92 12.35 -6.78
N PHE A 101 29.57 13.26 -7.52
CA PHE A 101 31.02 13.50 -7.47
C PHE A 101 31.32 14.89 -6.88
N PRO A 102 31.59 15.01 -5.57
CA PRO A 102 31.92 16.28 -4.94
C PRO A 102 33.13 16.93 -5.62
N ASN A 103 32.96 18.15 -6.13
CA ASN A 103 33.98 18.91 -6.86
C ASN A 103 34.60 18.15 -8.06
N GLY A 104 33.89 17.18 -8.64
CA GLY A 104 34.40 16.34 -9.73
C GLY A 104 35.48 15.34 -9.30
N ASN A 105 35.68 15.11 -8.00
CA ASN A 105 36.68 14.15 -7.52
C ASN A 105 36.08 12.74 -7.42
N GLU A 106 36.51 11.86 -8.34
CA GLU A 106 36.09 10.45 -8.41
C GLU A 106 36.35 9.67 -7.11
N THR A 107 37.40 9.99 -6.36
CA THR A 107 37.74 9.29 -5.10
C THR A 107 36.84 9.69 -3.92
N HIS A 108 35.94 10.66 -4.10
CA HIS A 108 35.03 11.17 -3.08
C HIS A 108 33.56 10.95 -3.45
N ALA A 109 33.27 10.12 -4.45
CA ALA A 109 31.91 9.95 -4.94
C ALA A 109 30.99 9.31 -3.87
N ILE A 110 29.71 9.68 -3.89
CA ILE A 110 28.71 9.29 -2.89
C ILE A 110 27.45 8.81 -3.61
N VAL A 111 26.91 7.65 -3.19
CA VAL A 111 25.61 7.17 -3.65
C VAL A 111 24.50 7.97 -2.96
N LEU A 112 23.70 8.70 -3.75
CA LEU A 112 22.57 9.48 -3.25
C LEU A 112 21.34 8.62 -2.96
N GLY A 113 21.21 7.49 -3.65
CA GLY A 113 20.09 6.55 -3.51
C GLY A 113 19.86 5.69 -4.76
N ALA A 114 18.93 4.74 -4.67
CA ALA A 114 18.47 3.94 -5.80
C ALA A 114 17.57 4.75 -6.75
N VAL A 115 17.58 4.38 -8.02
CA VAL A 115 16.83 5.00 -9.12
C VAL A 115 15.90 3.96 -9.73
N ASN A 116 14.60 4.21 -9.65
CA ASN A 116 13.58 3.36 -10.21
C ASN A 116 13.74 3.24 -11.75
N ASN A 117 13.50 2.06 -12.32
CA ASN A 117 13.67 1.74 -13.74
C ASN A 117 12.57 0.80 -14.24
N ASN A 118 12.48 0.58 -15.56
CA ASN A 118 11.47 -0.30 -16.15
C ASN A 118 11.61 -1.74 -15.63
N GLY A 119 10.62 -2.18 -14.85
CA GLY A 119 10.62 -3.46 -14.14
C GLY A 119 10.47 -3.29 -12.63
N ASN A 120 11.03 -2.19 -12.08
CA ASN A 120 11.02 -1.89 -10.65
C ASN A 120 9.72 -1.16 -10.22
N GLY A 121 8.57 -1.77 -10.53
CA GLY A 121 7.24 -1.22 -10.23
C GLY A 121 7.08 -0.74 -8.78
N ARG A 122 6.25 0.29 -8.56
CA ARG A 122 6.10 0.93 -7.24
C ARG A 122 5.70 -0.06 -6.15
N PHE A 123 6.21 0.21 -4.94
CA PHE A 123 6.13 -0.61 -3.72
C PHE A 123 4.73 -0.98 -3.18
N THR A 124 3.65 -0.54 -3.82
CA THR A 124 2.29 -0.90 -3.43
C THR A 124 1.51 -1.39 -4.64
N ASP A 125 1.01 -2.61 -4.55
CA ASP A 125 0.05 -3.13 -5.51
C ASP A 125 -1.24 -2.29 -5.41
N VAL A 126 -1.53 -1.52 -6.45
CA VAL A 126 -2.75 -0.70 -6.50
C VAL A 126 -4.01 -1.55 -6.60
N ALA A 127 -3.89 -2.79 -7.06
CA ALA A 127 -4.97 -3.76 -7.20
C ALA A 127 -5.26 -4.53 -5.89
N ASN A 128 -4.34 -4.51 -4.91
CA ASN A 128 -4.44 -5.21 -3.63
C ASN A 128 -3.81 -4.40 -2.48
N ARG A 129 -4.63 -3.80 -1.62
CA ARG A 129 -4.19 -3.08 -0.41
C ARG A 129 -4.61 -3.83 0.85
N ASN A 130 -3.66 -4.07 1.73
CA ASN A 130 -3.90 -4.59 3.07
C ASN A 130 -3.58 -3.48 4.09
N TYR A 131 -4.57 -3.14 4.91
CA TYR A 131 -4.44 -2.20 6.03
C TYR A 131 -4.48 -2.99 7.35
N HIS A 132 -3.31 -3.15 7.94
CA HIS A 132 -3.09 -3.83 9.22
C HIS A 132 -2.45 -2.86 10.23
N VAL A 133 -2.75 -3.02 11.52
CA VAL A 133 -2.39 -2.05 12.57
C VAL A 133 -1.52 -2.71 13.65
N GLY A 134 -0.25 -2.94 13.35
CA GLY A 134 0.67 -3.66 14.26
C GLY A 134 0.14 -5.05 14.60
N ASP A 135 0.34 -5.53 15.83
CA ASP A 135 -0.13 -6.84 16.30
C ASP A 135 -1.66 -6.90 16.58
N SER A 136 -2.47 -6.14 15.84
CA SER A 136 -3.93 -6.03 16.05
C SER A 136 -4.73 -7.01 15.21
N ASP A 137 -5.83 -7.52 15.77
CA ASP A 137 -6.86 -8.30 15.04
C ASP A 137 -7.58 -7.49 13.94
N PHE A 138 -7.32 -6.19 13.83
CA PHE A 138 -7.84 -5.39 12.73
C PHE A 138 -7.10 -5.69 11.41
N ASN A 139 -7.89 -5.99 10.38
CA ASN A 139 -7.42 -6.16 9.01
C ASN A 139 -8.50 -5.66 8.04
N MET A 140 -8.12 -4.78 7.10
CA MET A 140 -8.94 -4.43 5.94
C MET A 140 -8.18 -4.75 4.66
N VAL A 141 -8.73 -5.65 3.86
CA VAL A 141 -8.20 -6.05 2.55
C VAL A 141 -9.12 -5.50 1.46
N LEU A 142 -8.59 -4.57 0.67
CA LEU A 142 -9.21 -4.05 -0.54
C LEU A 142 -8.50 -4.62 -1.75
N ALA A 143 -9.17 -5.50 -2.49
CA ALA A 143 -8.71 -6.05 -3.76
C ALA A 143 -9.61 -5.59 -4.91
N THR A 144 -9.18 -5.82 -6.16
CA THR A 144 -9.87 -5.36 -7.38
C THR A 144 -11.37 -5.66 -7.42
N ASN A 145 -11.79 -6.81 -6.86
CA ASN A 145 -13.19 -7.27 -6.85
C ASN A 145 -13.72 -7.59 -5.44
N SER A 146 -13.05 -7.16 -4.36
CA SER A 146 -13.51 -7.46 -3.00
C SER A 146 -13.03 -6.46 -1.95
N LEU A 147 -13.87 -6.25 -0.95
CA LEU A 147 -13.52 -5.57 0.30
C LEU A 147 -13.83 -6.53 1.45
N SER A 148 -12.84 -6.84 2.27
CA SER A 148 -12.98 -7.63 3.49
C SER A 148 -12.48 -6.81 4.67
N THR A 149 -13.25 -6.76 5.76
CA THR A 149 -12.85 -6.07 7.00
C THR A 149 -13.12 -6.98 8.19
N SER A 150 -12.11 -7.21 9.03
CA SER A 150 -12.24 -7.89 10.31
C SER A 150 -11.76 -6.98 11.44
N ALA A 151 -12.43 -7.07 12.60
CA ALA A 151 -12.05 -6.43 13.84
C ALA A 151 -12.53 -7.27 15.01
N ALA A 152 -11.75 -7.40 16.08
CA ALA A 152 -12.12 -8.23 17.24
C ALA A 152 -13.32 -7.69 18.05
N ASN A 153 -13.51 -6.36 18.08
CA ASN A 153 -14.46 -5.71 19.00
C ASN A 153 -15.67 -5.11 18.28
N SER A 154 -15.47 -4.26 17.28
CA SER A 154 -16.57 -3.57 16.58
C SER A 154 -16.16 -3.02 15.22
N ILE A 155 -17.15 -2.90 14.35
CA ILE A 155 -17.14 -2.10 13.12
C ILE A 155 -18.38 -1.21 13.20
N SER A 156 -18.26 0.07 12.84
CA SER A 156 -19.37 1.03 12.90
C SER A 156 -19.39 1.88 11.64
N GLN A 157 -20.59 2.08 11.08
CA GLN A 157 -20.82 2.93 9.92
C GLN A 157 -21.80 4.04 10.32
N THR A 158 -21.35 5.30 10.26
CA THR A 158 -22.17 6.48 10.60
C THR A 158 -22.05 7.51 9.50
N ALA A 159 -23.14 7.75 8.77
CA ALA A 159 -23.23 8.76 7.72
C ALA A 159 -24.68 9.27 7.59
N ASN A 160 -24.87 10.38 6.88
CA ASN A 160 -26.20 10.90 6.55
C ASN A 160 -26.97 9.98 5.58
N SER A 161 -26.26 9.13 4.84
CA SER A 161 -26.81 8.12 3.93
C SER A 161 -25.82 6.97 3.81
N ILE A 162 -26.34 5.74 3.88
CA ILE A 162 -25.64 4.48 3.63
C ILE A 162 -26.55 3.70 2.68
N SER A 163 -25.98 3.05 1.68
CA SER A 163 -26.73 2.28 0.68
C SER A 163 -25.95 1.01 0.33
N GLU A 164 -26.65 -0.13 0.37
CA GLU A 164 -26.13 -1.43 0.00
C GLU A 164 -26.97 -1.98 -1.14
N SER A 165 -26.32 -2.52 -2.19
CA SER A 165 -26.98 -3.05 -3.38
C SER A 165 -26.13 -4.17 -3.95
N ALA A 166 -26.72 -5.35 -4.07
CA ALA A 166 -26.07 -6.57 -4.57
C ALA A 166 -27.12 -7.58 -5.01
N ASP A 167 -26.72 -8.56 -5.83
CA ASP A 167 -27.58 -9.69 -6.21
C ASP A 167 -27.95 -10.58 -5.01
N SER A 168 -27.13 -10.56 -3.95
CA SER A 168 -27.40 -11.25 -2.68
C SER A 168 -26.77 -10.50 -1.50
N ILE A 169 -27.50 -10.43 -0.39
CA ILE A 169 -27.07 -9.92 0.91
C ILE A 169 -27.40 -10.99 1.95
N SER A 170 -26.49 -11.25 2.88
CA SER A 170 -26.68 -12.26 3.94
C SER A 170 -26.12 -11.78 5.27
N GLU A 171 -26.98 -11.69 6.28
CA GLU A 171 -26.60 -11.37 7.66
C GLU A 171 -26.62 -12.63 8.54
N SER A 172 -25.59 -12.80 9.37
CA SER A 172 -25.50 -13.90 10.34
C SER A 172 -24.82 -13.40 11.61
N ALA A 173 -25.59 -13.34 12.70
CA ALA A 173 -25.13 -12.86 14.00
C ALA A 173 -25.92 -13.52 15.13
N GLY A 174 -25.38 -13.47 16.36
CA GLY A 174 -26.12 -13.89 17.55
C GLY A 174 -27.35 -13.03 17.86
N ASN A 175 -27.33 -11.75 17.45
CA ASN A 175 -28.44 -10.81 17.54
C ASN A 175 -28.41 -9.86 16.34
N ILE A 176 -29.56 -9.50 15.79
CA ILE A 176 -29.74 -8.47 14.75
C ILE A 176 -30.88 -7.55 15.22
N THR A 177 -30.67 -6.23 15.15
CA THR A 177 -31.63 -5.23 15.63
C THR A 177 -31.77 -4.10 14.62
N ASN A 178 -32.91 -4.04 13.93
CA ASN A 178 -33.26 -2.96 13.03
C ASN A 178 -34.17 -1.95 13.75
N ASN A 179 -33.69 -0.72 13.92
CA ASN A 179 -34.43 0.37 14.55
C ASN A 179 -34.38 1.60 13.64
N SER A 180 -35.55 2.05 13.19
CA SER A 180 -35.72 3.21 12.33
C SER A 180 -37.02 3.93 12.68
N LYS A 181 -37.10 5.23 12.36
CA LYS A 181 -38.35 5.99 12.49
C LYS A 181 -39.42 5.48 11.52
N ASP A 182 -38.98 5.17 10.30
CA ASP A 182 -39.80 4.71 9.19
C ASP A 182 -39.08 3.49 8.58
N TYR A 183 -39.76 2.34 8.46
CA TYR A 183 -39.22 1.10 7.87
C TYR A 183 -40.09 0.68 6.69
N SER A 184 -39.45 0.32 5.56
CA SER A 184 -40.11 -0.18 4.36
C SER A 184 -39.38 -1.41 3.85
N GLU A 185 -40.13 -2.45 3.53
CA GLU A 185 -39.62 -3.70 3.00
C GLU A 185 -40.55 -4.15 1.87
N ILE A 186 -40.03 -4.20 0.66
CA ILE A 186 -40.76 -4.55 -0.56
C ILE A 186 -40.15 -5.83 -1.11
N VAL A 187 -40.97 -6.84 -1.35
CA VAL A 187 -40.53 -8.16 -1.84
C VAL A 187 -41.46 -8.58 -2.98
N ASP A 188 -40.95 -8.52 -4.21
CA ASP A 188 -41.70 -8.93 -5.41
C ASP A 188 -41.83 -10.46 -5.53
N GLY A 189 -40.88 -11.19 -4.93
CA GLY A 189 -40.85 -12.66 -4.87
C GLY A 189 -41.45 -13.20 -3.57
N THR A 190 -40.83 -14.26 -3.03
CA THR A 190 -41.28 -14.91 -1.80
C THR A 190 -40.62 -14.32 -0.56
N LYS A 191 -41.42 -13.82 0.39
CA LYS A 191 -40.98 -13.53 1.76
C LYS A 191 -41.29 -14.70 2.70
N SER A 192 -40.30 -15.12 3.48
CA SER A 192 -40.45 -16.18 4.51
C SER A 192 -39.95 -15.68 5.87
N VAL A 193 -40.74 -15.90 6.93
CA VAL A 193 -40.34 -15.59 8.31
C VAL A 193 -40.44 -16.87 9.14
N VAL A 194 -39.29 -17.41 9.54
CA VAL A 194 -39.19 -18.65 10.33
C VAL A 194 -38.48 -18.35 11.64
N ALA A 195 -39.19 -18.47 12.76
CA ALA A 195 -38.65 -18.21 14.09
C ALA A 195 -39.35 -19.09 15.14
N ARG A 196 -38.69 -19.30 16.29
CA ARG A 196 -39.29 -19.99 17.45
C ARG A 196 -40.47 -19.21 18.04
N LYS A 197 -40.49 -17.89 17.86
CA LYS A 197 -41.55 -16.97 18.28
C LYS A 197 -41.48 -15.71 17.41
N ILE A 198 -42.62 -15.23 16.95
CA ILE A 198 -42.77 -13.95 16.24
C ILE A 198 -43.65 -13.06 17.12
N ASN A 199 -43.25 -11.80 17.33
CA ASN A 199 -44.13 -10.78 17.91
C ASN A 199 -44.30 -9.67 16.87
N GLN A 200 -45.53 -9.43 16.42
CA GLN A 200 -45.86 -8.31 15.54
C GLN A 200 -46.86 -7.44 16.28
N ILE A 201 -46.49 -6.19 16.54
CA ILE A 201 -47.26 -5.25 17.36
C ILE A 201 -47.28 -3.91 16.62
N SER A 202 -48.47 -3.41 16.33
CA SER A 202 -48.71 -2.02 15.90
C SER A 202 -49.51 -1.29 16.96
N THR A 203 -49.24 0.00 17.15
CA THR A 203 -49.94 0.86 18.11
C THR A 203 -51.14 1.60 17.50
N ILE A 204 -51.27 1.58 16.17
CA ILE A 204 -52.32 2.30 15.43
C ILE A 204 -53.10 1.32 14.57
N GLU A 205 -52.51 0.84 13.47
CA GLU A 205 -53.16 -0.03 12.49
C GLU A 205 -52.19 -1.09 11.97
N THR A 206 -52.72 -2.27 11.62
CA THR A 206 -52.02 -3.31 10.88
C THR A 206 -52.93 -3.76 9.75
N ASN A 207 -52.50 -3.52 8.50
CA ASN A 207 -53.21 -4.00 7.32
C ASN A 207 -52.55 -5.29 6.81
N ILE A 208 -53.37 -6.33 6.60
CA ILE A 208 -52.97 -7.58 5.94
C ILE A 208 -54.01 -7.83 4.85
N SER A 209 -53.57 -7.83 3.59
CA SER A 209 -54.42 -8.05 2.43
C SER A 209 -53.70 -8.92 1.40
N SER A 210 -54.48 -9.71 0.68
CA SER A 210 -54.04 -10.50 -0.46
C SER A 210 -55.13 -10.41 -1.54
N THR A 211 -54.73 -10.41 -2.81
CA THR A 211 -55.66 -10.56 -3.94
C THR A 211 -55.96 -12.02 -4.24
N GLY A 212 -55.14 -12.95 -3.72
CA GLY A 212 -55.40 -14.38 -3.69
C GLY A 212 -55.67 -14.86 -2.26
N ASP A 213 -55.41 -16.14 -2.00
CA ASP A 213 -55.66 -16.73 -0.70
C ASP A 213 -54.76 -16.14 0.41
N THR A 214 -55.29 -16.07 1.62
CA THR A 214 -54.53 -15.88 2.87
C THR A 214 -54.87 -17.03 3.79
N SER A 215 -53.87 -17.84 4.18
CA SER A 215 -54.08 -19.01 5.04
C SER A 215 -53.40 -18.81 6.40
N ILE A 216 -54.10 -19.17 7.47
CA ILE A 216 -53.56 -19.20 8.83
C ILE A 216 -53.85 -20.60 9.37
N SER A 217 -52.79 -21.38 9.61
CA SER A 217 -52.89 -22.73 10.16
C SER A 217 -52.14 -22.79 11.49
N SER A 218 -52.75 -23.43 12.47
CA SER A 218 -52.18 -23.69 13.79
C SER A 218 -52.60 -25.08 14.25
N GLN A 219 -51.67 -25.86 14.79
CA GLN A 219 -51.98 -27.11 15.47
C GLN A 219 -52.56 -26.88 16.88
N GLY A 220 -52.41 -25.67 17.41
CA GLY A 220 -52.95 -25.24 18.70
C GLY A 220 -54.08 -24.23 18.54
N VAL A 221 -54.19 -23.30 19.49
CA VAL A 221 -55.24 -22.28 19.49
C VAL A 221 -54.81 -21.06 18.68
N SER A 222 -55.62 -20.67 17.69
CA SER A 222 -55.57 -19.34 17.07
C SER A 222 -56.61 -18.45 17.74
N LYS A 223 -56.21 -17.32 18.34
CA LYS A 223 -57.11 -16.36 18.99
C LYS A 223 -57.17 -15.07 18.19
N VAL A 224 -58.36 -14.70 17.72
CA VAL A 224 -58.67 -13.38 17.17
C VAL A 224 -59.67 -12.71 18.10
N SER A 225 -59.37 -11.49 18.55
CA SER A 225 -60.25 -10.75 19.47
C SER A 225 -60.11 -9.25 19.28
N GLY A 226 -61.23 -8.57 19.00
CA GLY A 226 -61.35 -7.11 18.97
C GLY A 226 -62.10 -6.62 20.20
N ASN A 227 -61.80 -5.40 20.66
CA ASN A 227 -62.39 -4.84 21.89
C ASN A 227 -63.89 -4.49 21.75
N LYS A 228 -64.36 -4.27 20.51
CA LYS A 228 -65.79 -4.09 20.19
C LYS A 228 -66.30 -5.26 19.33
N ASN A 229 -65.76 -5.38 18.11
CA ASN A 229 -66.22 -6.34 17.11
C ASN A 229 -65.03 -7.13 16.54
N VAL A 230 -65.31 -8.36 16.12
CA VAL A 230 -64.53 -9.09 15.11
C VAL A 230 -65.53 -9.42 14.00
N GLN A 231 -65.23 -9.05 12.76
CA GLN A 231 -66.07 -9.35 11.60
C GLN A 231 -65.37 -10.41 10.75
N ILE A 232 -66.03 -11.54 10.55
CA ILE A 232 -65.60 -12.59 9.63
C ILE A 232 -66.77 -12.79 8.67
N ASN A 233 -66.71 -12.05 7.56
CA ASN A 233 -67.74 -12.11 6.53
C ASN A 233 -67.34 -13.18 5.51
N LYS A 234 -68.27 -14.06 5.17
CA LYS A 234 -68.13 -14.95 4.02
C LYS A 234 -68.65 -14.20 2.78
N GLY A 235 -67.87 -14.20 1.70
CA GLY A 235 -68.33 -13.80 0.36
C GLY A 235 -69.27 -14.85 -0.24
#